data_AF-A0A1J8RFZ0-F1
#
_entry.id   AF-A0A1J8RFZ0-F1
#
_cell.length_a   1.000
_cell.length_b   1.000
_cell.length_c   1.000
_cell.angle_alpha   90.00
_cell.angle_beta   90.00
_cell.angle_gamma   90.00
#
_symmetry.space_group_name_H-M   'P 1'
#
loop_
_entity.id
_entity.type
_entity.pdbx_description
1 polymer ?
#
loop_
_entity_poly.entity_id
_entity_poly.type
_entity_poly.pdbx_seq_one_letter_code
_entity_poly.pdbx_strand_id
1 'polypeptide(L)'
;MSPELAPMLLTRICRQWREIVVDTHSLWCRLSVKHFDLAEDWQSVTFRYDLWLKRSRGRPLSLALQCYNDVTKSLLQPYMNQITYIVLRIPAVHQLSAIDLPALQELTVLSHHSLVGVRSILRLPFIVSSLRLKGLYGFNIQQLCPSDSIWARLTNLEVHVNNPYTFLRLLQLCLNLSSATVGLMPTNDNVVRALKPFTHTKLQSLSIGGSFNATPHSLPY
;
A
#
# COMPACT_ATOMS: atom_id res chain seq x y z
N MET A 1 -11.55 -3.01 7.12
CA MET A 1 -12.58 -3.85 7.76
C MET A 1 -12.30 -5.30 7.37
N SER A 2 -12.49 -6.30 8.24
CA SER A 2 -13.07 -7.57 7.73
C SER A 2 -14.55 -7.41 7.97
N PRO A 3 -15.32 -7.01 6.95
CA PRO A 3 -16.76 -7.05 7.00
C PRO A 3 -17.10 -8.39 6.37
N GLU A 4 -17.12 -9.49 7.15
CA GLU A 4 -17.04 -10.86 6.60
C GLU A 4 -18.00 -11.16 5.44
N LEU A 5 -19.04 -10.34 5.24
CA LEU A 5 -19.88 -10.39 4.06
C LEU A 5 -20.42 -9.02 3.60
N ALA A 6 -19.86 -7.82 3.80
CA ALA A 6 -20.52 -6.58 3.28
C ALA A 6 -20.02 -6.25 1.87
N PRO A 7 -20.69 -6.62 0.75
CA PRO A 7 -22.14 -6.49 0.44
C PRO A 7 -23.01 -7.76 0.48
N MET A 8 -22.41 -8.95 0.54
CA MET A 8 -23.14 -10.23 0.66
C MET A 8 -24.21 -10.31 1.79
N LEU A 9 -24.09 -9.58 2.90
CA LEU A 9 -25.11 -9.51 3.95
C LEU A 9 -26.39 -8.87 3.44
N LEU A 10 -26.28 -7.85 2.60
CA LEU A 10 -27.43 -7.17 1.99
C LEU A 10 -28.18 -8.12 1.05
N THR A 11 -27.49 -9.08 0.43
CA THR A 11 -28.12 -10.09 -0.43
C THR A 11 -29.02 -11.09 0.31
N ARG A 12 -28.97 -11.09 1.65
CA ARG A 12 -29.77 -11.96 2.52
C ARG A 12 -31.04 -11.31 3.08
N ILE A 13 -31.23 -10.00 2.93
CA ILE A 13 -32.38 -9.27 3.52
C ILE A 13 -33.68 -9.66 2.81
N CYS A 14 -33.79 -9.34 1.52
CA CYS A 14 -34.91 -9.75 0.68
C CYS A 14 -34.46 -9.83 -0.79
N ARG A 15 -35.35 -10.30 -1.68
CA ARG A 15 -35.05 -10.43 -3.12
C ARG A 15 -34.64 -9.11 -3.75
N GLN A 16 -35.34 -8.02 -3.46
CA GLN A 16 -35.05 -6.71 -4.03
C GLN A 16 -33.67 -6.20 -3.62
N TRP A 17 -33.29 -6.34 -2.34
CA TRP A 17 -31.96 -5.98 -1.88
C TRP A 17 -30.87 -6.80 -2.55
N ARG A 18 -31.11 -8.10 -2.78
CA ARG A 18 -30.18 -8.95 -3.51
C ARG A 18 -29.95 -8.47 -4.94
N GLU A 19 -31.03 -8.18 -5.67
CA GLU A 19 -30.94 -7.68 -7.05
C GLU A 19 -30.15 -6.37 -7.09
N ILE A 20 -30.52 -5.39 -6.26
CA ILE A 20 -29.80 -4.11 -6.16
C ILE A 20 -28.30 -4.32 -5.89
N VAL A 21 -27.97 -5.16 -4.92
CA VAL A 21 -26.58 -5.35 -4.48
C VAL A 21 -25.76 -6.08 -5.54
N VAL A 22 -26.32 -7.11 -6.19
CA VAL A 22 -25.65 -7.85 -7.27
C VAL A 22 -25.42 -6.96 -8.49
N ASP A 23 -26.37 -6.10 -8.83
CA ASP A 23 -26.28 -5.20 -9.99
C ASP A 23 -25.43 -3.94 -9.72
N THR A 24 -25.20 -3.60 -8.45
CA THR A 24 -24.35 -2.46 -8.09
C THR A 24 -22.86 -2.83 -8.08
N HIS A 25 -22.24 -2.85 -9.27
CA HIS A 25 -20.84 -3.25 -9.49
C HIS A 25 -19.80 -2.52 -8.61
N SER A 26 -20.05 -1.24 -8.26
CA SER A 26 -19.15 -0.45 -7.42
C SER A 26 -18.96 -1.02 -6.00
N LEU A 27 -19.95 -1.75 -5.49
CA LEU A 27 -19.88 -2.41 -4.18
C LEU A 27 -18.83 -3.54 -4.15
N TRP A 28 -18.50 -4.09 -5.31
CA TRP A 28 -17.58 -5.22 -5.47
C TRP A 28 -16.17 -4.79 -5.86
N CYS A 29 -15.92 -3.48 -6.01
CA CYS A 29 -14.62 -2.94 -6.43
C CYS A 29 -13.60 -2.84 -5.29
N ARG A 30 -14.02 -3.02 -4.04
CA ARG A 30 -13.16 -2.97 -2.86
C ARG A 30 -13.09 -4.34 -2.20
N LEU A 31 -11.88 -4.84 -1.99
CA LEU A 31 -11.67 -6.14 -1.35
C LEU A 31 -10.51 -6.10 -0.36
N SER A 32 -10.74 -6.59 0.85
CA SER A 32 -9.70 -6.80 1.85
C SER A 32 -9.52 -8.31 2.07
N VAL A 33 -8.32 -8.80 1.77
CA VAL A 33 -7.91 -10.19 1.93
C VAL A 33 -7.07 -10.28 3.21
N LYS A 34 -7.64 -10.87 4.25
CA LYS A 34 -6.98 -11.01 5.56
C LYS A 34 -6.19 -12.32 5.63
N HIS A 35 -5.33 -12.42 6.65
CA HIS A 35 -4.56 -13.63 6.95
C HIS A 35 -5.52 -14.82 7.10
N PHE A 36 -5.25 -15.87 6.33
CA PHE A 36 -5.97 -17.13 6.45
C PHE A 36 -5.30 -17.98 7.52
N ASP A 37 -6.11 -18.63 8.35
CA ASP A 37 -5.63 -19.68 9.24
C ASP A 37 -5.14 -20.86 8.40
N LEU A 38 -4.09 -21.54 8.85
CA LEU A 38 -3.54 -22.74 8.19
C LEU A 38 -4.58 -23.87 8.08
N ALA A 39 -5.69 -23.78 8.81
CA ALA A 39 -6.77 -24.75 8.83
C ALA A 39 -7.89 -24.48 7.79
N GLU A 40 -7.90 -23.35 7.09
CA GLU A 40 -8.95 -23.07 6.09
C GLU A 40 -8.69 -23.77 4.75
N ASP A 41 -9.76 -24.26 4.13
CA ASP A 41 -9.74 -24.75 2.74
C ASP A 41 -9.54 -23.59 1.76
N TRP A 42 -8.32 -23.54 1.20
CA TRP A 42 -7.91 -22.54 0.20
C TRP A 42 -8.80 -22.50 -1.04
N GLN A 43 -9.40 -23.62 -1.45
CA GLN A 43 -10.24 -23.65 -2.65
C GLN A 43 -11.53 -22.86 -2.41
N SER A 44 -12.20 -23.10 -1.28
CA SER A 44 -13.40 -22.36 -0.88
C SER A 44 -13.14 -20.85 -0.71
N VAL A 45 -12.02 -20.49 -0.08
CA VAL A 45 -11.61 -19.09 0.09
C VAL A 45 -11.38 -18.41 -1.26
N THR A 46 -10.60 -19.04 -2.13
CA THR A 46 -10.27 -18.52 -3.47
C THR A 46 -11.53 -18.36 -4.31
N PHE A 47 -12.44 -19.33 -4.27
CA PHE A 47 -13.72 -19.27 -4.97
C PHE A 47 -14.58 -18.08 -4.53
N ARG A 48 -14.66 -17.82 -3.22
CA ARG A 48 -15.43 -16.68 -2.67
C ARG A 48 -14.90 -15.33 -3.17
N TYR A 49 -13.57 -15.16 -3.18
CA TYR A 49 -12.95 -13.93 -3.68
C TYR A 49 -13.04 -13.79 -5.20
N ASP A 50 -12.87 -14.87 -5.95
CA ASP A 50 -13.05 -14.84 -7.39
C ASP A 50 -14.49 -14.43 -7.75
N LEU A 51 -15.49 -15.01 -7.09
CA LEU A 51 -16.89 -14.63 -7.29
C LEU A 51 -17.15 -13.16 -6.92
N TRP A 52 -16.49 -12.64 -5.90
CA TRP A 52 -16.54 -11.22 -5.56
C TRP A 52 -15.97 -10.35 -6.68
N LEU A 53 -14.76 -10.66 -7.14
CA LEU A 53 -14.06 -9.90 -8.17
C LEU A 53 -14.79 -9.93 -9.52
N LYS A 54 -15.39 -11.06 -9.90
CA LYS A 54 -16.23 -11.17 -11.10
C LYS A 54 -17.39 -10.16 -11.12
N ARG A 55 -17.97 -9.84 -9.95
CA ARG A 55 -19.08 -8.88 -9.85
C ARG A 55 -18.68 -7.42 -10.07
N SER A 56 -17.38 -7.11 -10.06
CA SER A 56 -16.87 -5.76 -10.38
C SER A 56 -17.01 -5.39 -11.86
N ARG A 57 -17.19 -6.39 -12.75
CA ARG A 57 -17.37 -6.22 -14.21
C ARG A 57 -16.36 -5.28 -14.88
N GLY A 58 -15.06 -5.45 -14.60
CA GLY A 58 -14.02 -4.67 -15.28
C GLY A 58 -13.74 -3.30 -14.67
N ARG A 59 -14.43 -2.93 -13.59
CA ARG A 59 -14.24 -1.63 -12.93
C ARG A 59 -12.91 -1.57 -12.17
N PRO A 60 -12.34 -0.37 -11.97
CA PRO A 60 -11.14 -0.18 -11.17
C PRO A 60 -11.26 -0.81 -9.76
N LEU A 61 -10.30 -1.65 -9.42
CA LEU A 61 -10.23 -2.38 -8.16
C LEU A 61 -9.31 -1.68 -7.16
N SER A 62 -9.73 -1.75 -5.90
CA SER A 62 -9.02 -1.28 -4.72
C SER A 62 -8.86 -2.44 -3.73
N LEU A 63 -7.64 -2.93 -3.59
CA LEU A 63 -7.36 -4.14 -2.81
C LEU A 63 -6.55 -3.84 -1.56
N ALA A 64 -6.76 -4.62 -0.50
CA ALA A 64 -5.92 -4.62 0.69
C ALA A 64 -5.54 -6.05 1.06
N LEU A 65 -4.28 -6.41 0.87
CA LEU A 65 -3.76 -7.76 1.08
C LEU A 65 -2.91 -7.81 2.35
N GLN A 66 -3.20 -8.76 3.23
CA GLN A 66 -2.41 -9.02 4.43
C GLN A 66 -1.21 -9.94 4.18
N CYS A 67 -1.23 -10.70 3.08
CA CYS A 67 -0.11 -11.49 2.59
C CYS A 67 -0.17 -11.55 1.05
N TYR A 68 1.00 -11.65 0.40
CA TYR A 68 1.08 -11.86 -1.05
C TYR A 68 1.92 -13.11 -1.32
N ASN A 69 1.24 -14.21 -1.62
CA ASN A 69 1.81 -15.51 -1.95
C ASN A 69 1.31 -16.00 -3.32
N ASP A 70 1.76 -17.18 -3.76
CA ASP A 70 1.38 -17.73 -5.07
C ASP A 70 -0.12 -17.95 -5.23
N VAL A 71 -0.85 -18.24 -4.14
CA VAL A 71 -2.30 -18.40 -4.16
C VAL A 71 -2.97 -17.06 -4.45
N THR A 72 -2.64 -16.01 -3.70
CA THR A 72 -3.17 -14.66 -3.93
C THR A 72 -2.77 -14.12 -5.30
N LYS A 73 -1.56 -14.44 -5.78
CA LYS A 73 -1.09 -14.08 -7.12
C LYS A 73 -1.96 -14.73 -8.20
N SER A 74 -2.23 -16.02 -8.06
CA SER A 74 -3.06 -16.78 -9.01
C SER A 74 -4.51 -16.29 -9.03
N LEU A 75 -5.08 -15.98 -7.85
CA LEU A 75 -6.41 -15.39 -7.72
C LEU A 75 -6.52 -14.03 -8.41
N LEU A 76 -5.48 -13.18 -8.28
CA LEU A 76 -5.52 -11.80 -8.78
C LEU A 76 -5.11 -11.68 -10.25
N GLN A 77 -4.46 -12.70 -10.83
CA GLN A 77 -3.97 -12.69 -12.20
C GLN A 77 -5.02 -12.21 -13.22
N PRO A 78 -6.29 -12.67 -13.21
CA PRO A 78 -7.30 -12.24 -14.19
C PRO A 78 -7.69 -10.76 -14.07
N TYR A 79 -7.36 -10.13 -12.94
CA TYR A 79 -7.83 -8.80 -12.56
C TYR A 79 -6.71 -7.77 -12.50
N MET A 80 -5.45 -8.13 -12.79
CA MET A 80 -4.27 -7.25 -12.65
C MET A 80 -4.42 -5.91 -13.40
N ASN A 81 -5.04 -5.93 -14.58
CA ASN A 81 -5.29 -4.73 -15.39
C ASN A 81 -6.37 -3.79 -14.80
N GLN A 82 -7.09 -4.21 -13.77
CA GLN A 82 -8.13 -3.41 -13.12
C GLN A 82 -7.64 -2.83 -11.79
N ILE A 83 -6.56 -3.37 -11.21
CA ILE A 83 -6.07 -2.95 -9.90
C ILE A 83 -5.41 -1.58 -10.02
N THR A 84 -6.09 -0.57 -9.49
CA THR A 84 -5.63 0.83 -9.48
C THR A 84 -5.09 1.26 -8.13
N TYR A 85 -5.57 0.64 -7.06
CA TYR A 85 -5.13 0.87 -5.69
C TYR A 85 -4.83 -0.46 -5.00
N ILE A 86 -3.68 -0.58 -4.35
CA ILE A 86 -3.35 -1.75 -3.54
C ILE A 86 -2.67 -1.36 -2.22
N VAL A 87 -3.13 -1.97 -1.13
CA VAL A 87 -2.47 -1.97 0.17
C VAL A 87 -1.83 -3.33 0.37
N LEU A 88 -0.54 -3.37 0.65
CA LEU A 88 0.19 -4.59 0.92
C LEU A 88 0.77 -4.51 2.33
N ARG A 89 0.33 -5.41 3.21
CA ARG A 89 0.96 -5.64 4.50
C ARG A 89 1.93 -6.80 4.30
N ILE A 90 3.20 -6.49 4.06
CA ILE A 90 4.13 -7.52 3.59
C ILE A 90 5.10 -7.87 4.73
N PRO A 91 5.28 -9.17 5.06
CA PRO A 91 6.32 -9.59 5.97
C PRO A 91 7.71 -9.56 5.32
N ALA A 92 7.82 -9.84 4.00
CA ALA A 92 9.08 -9.87 3.27
C ALA A 92 9.03 -9.25 1.86
N VAL A 93 10.02 -8.40 1.59
CA VAL A 93 10.10 -7.41 0.51
C VAL A 93 10.22 -8.00 -0.91
N HIS A 94 10.71 -9.24 -1.04
CA HIS A 94 10.90 -9.91 -2.33
C HIS A 94 9.58 -10.14 -3.09
N GLN A 95 8.46 -10.25 -2.37
CA GLN A 95 7.13 -10.50 -2.93
C GLN A 95 6.62 -9.38 -3.86
N LEU A 96 7.12 -8.15 -3.71
CA LEU A 96 6.75 -7.01 -4.57
C LEU A 96 7.32 -7.10 -5.98
N SER A 97 8.47 -7.75 -6.13
CA SER A 97 9.24 -7.75 -7.39
C SER A 97 8.58 -8.56 -8.51
N ALA A 98 7.56 -9.35 -8.19
CA ALA A 98 6.92 -10.30 -9.08
C ALA A 98 5.48 -9.92 -9.46
N ILE A 99 5.07 -8.68 -9.14
CA ILE A 99 3.70 -8.21 -9.36
C ILE A 99 3.70 -7.23 -10.53
N ASP A 100 3.06 -7.63 -11.62
CA ASP A 100 2.77 -6.74 -12.75
C ASP A 100 1.36 -6.15 -12.56
N LEU A 101 1.29 -4.85 -12.28
CA LEU A 101 0.03 -4.13 -12.09
C LEU A 101 0.01 -2.91 -13.02
N PRO A 102 -0.31 -3.10 -14.31
CA PRO A 102 -0.16 -2.06 -15.32
C PRO A 102 -1.14 -0.90 -15.13
N ALA A 103 -2.23 -1.09 -14.38
CA ALA A 103 -3.17 -0.02 -14.05
C ALA A 103 -2.92 0.63 -12.68
N LEU A 104 -1.85 0.25 -11.97
CA LEU A 104 -1.63 0.71 -10.60
C LEU A 104 -1.28 2.20 -10.55
N GLN A 105 -2.13 2.96 -9.88
CA GLN A 105 -1.97 4.40 -9.66
C GLN A 105 -1.52 4.70 -8.24
N GLU A 106 -1.96 3.88 -7.29
CA GLU A 106 -1.76 4.11 -5.87
C GLU A 106 -1.28 2.83 -5.15
N LEU A 107 -0.17 2.94 -4.44
CA LEU A 107 0.38 1.85 -3.65
C LEU A 107 0.58 2.26 -2.20
N THR A 108 0.10 1.42 -1.28
CA THR A 108 0.44 1.50 0.13
C THR A 108 1.18 0.24 0.58
N VAL A 109 2.38 0.41 1.12
CA VAL A 109 3.15 -0.68 1.75
C VAL A 109 3.20 -0.43 3.25
N LEU A 110 2.70 -1.40 4.03
CA LEU A 110 2.78 -1.41 5.49
C LEU A 110 3.81 -2.48 5.90
N SER A 111 4.86 -2.09 6.62
CA SER A 111 5.91 -2.99 7.12
C SER A 111 6.00 -2.95 8.65
N HIS A 112 5.97 -4.13 9.28
CA HIS A 112 6.01 -4.26 10.73
C HIS A 112 7.38 -4.74 11.28
N HIS A 113 8.20 -5.44 10.49
CA HIS A 113 9.32 -6.20 11.06
C HIS A 113 10.65 -6.11 10.31
N SER A 114 10.76 -5.36 9.22
CA SER A 114 12.04 -5.23 8.52
C SER A 114 12.31 -3.82 8.04
N LEU A 115 13.61 -3.47 8.05
CA LEU A 115 14.19 -2.48 7.15
C LEU A 115 13.83 -2.92 5.73
N VAL A 116 12.70 -2.44 5.22
CA VAL A 116 12.29 -2.79 3.87
C VAL A 116 13.40 -2.33 2.94
N GLY A 117 14.06 -3.28 2.27
CA GLY A 117 14.99 -2.97 1.21
C GLY A 117 14.24 -2.21 0.13
N VAL A 118 14.43 -0.90 0.07
CA VAL A 118 13.77 0.01 -0.88
C VAL A 118 13.99 -0.45 -2.33
N ARG A 119 15.01 -1.29 -2.56
CA ARG A 119 15.31 -1.98 -3.83
C ARG A 119 14.12 -2.73 -4.45
N SER A 120 13.18 -3.28 -3.68
CA SER A 120 12.00 -3.92 -4.30
C SER A 120 10.90 -2.94 -4.68
N ILE A 121 10.87 -1.75 -4.08
CA ILE A 121 9.97 -0.66 -4.49
C ILE A 121 10.41 -0.13 -5.87
N LEU A 122 11.71 -0.17 -6.18
CA LEU A 122 12.26 0.22 -7.48
C LEU A 122 11.77 -0.61 -8.67
N ARG A 123 11.18 -1.79 -8.41
CA ARG A 123 10.66 -2.68 -9.45
C ARG A 123 9.18 -2.49 -9.75
N LEU A 124 8.53 -1.54 -9.08
CA LEU A 124 7.13 -1.25 -9.31
C LEU A 124 6.92 -0.62 -10.69
N PRO A 125 5.74 -0.85 -11.31
CA PRO A 125 5.43 -0.27 -12.61
C PRO A 125 5.45 1.26 -12.57
N PHE A 126 5.91 1.86 -13.68
CA PHE A 126 6.14 3.31 -13.85
C PHE A 126 4.87 4.18 -13.83
N ILE A 127 3.71 3.66 -13.43
CA ILE A 127 2.41 4.34 -13.51
C ILE A 127 1.94 4.83 -12.13
N VAL A 128 2.60 4.39 -11.05
CA VAL A 128 2.28 4.81 -9.70
C VAL A 128 2.52 6.31 -9.54
N SER A 129 1.45 7.04 -9.20
CA SER A 129 1.48 8.48 -8.93
C SER A 129 1.40 8.80 -7.44
N SER A 130 0.86 7.87 -6.64
CA SER A 130 0.72 7.98 -5.19
C SER A 130 1.38 6.80 -4.50
N LEU A 131 2.34 7.09 -3.62
CA LEU A 131 3.08 6.08 -2.89
C LEU A 131 3.03 6.35 -1.39
N ARG A 132 2.59 5.35 -0.62
CA ARG A 132 2.53 5.40 0.84
C ARG A 132 3.37 4.28 1.45
N LEU A 133 4.43 4.64 2.15
CA LEU A 133 5.37 3.73 2.79
C LEU A 133 5.31 3.94 4.30
N LYS A 134 4.60 3.06 5.00
CA LYS A 134 4.46 3.14 6.46
C LYS A 134 5.18 1.97 7.11
N GLY A 135 6.06 2.28 8.05
CA GLY A 135 6.79 1.26 8.78
C GLY A 135 7.18 1.73 10.16
N LEU A 136 7.38 0.78 11.07
CA LEU A 136 7.75 1.05 12.47
C LEU A 136 9.17 1.60 12.62
N TYR A 137 10.10 1.19 11.75
CA TYR A 137 11.52 1.55 11.84
C TYR A 137 11.95 2.62 10.82
N GLY A 138 10.99 3.12 10.03
CA GLY A 138 11.27 3.98 8.89
C GLY A 138 12.02 3.29 7.75
N PHE A 139 11.97 3.87 6.57
CA PHE A 139 12.65 3.39 5.38
C PHE A 139 14.01 4.09 5.24
N ASN A 140 15.06 3.33 4.91
CA ASN A 140 16.37 3.88 4.55
C ASN A 140 16.55 3.87 3.03
N ILE A 141 16.50 5.06 2.44
CA ILE A 141 16.41 5.32 1.00
C ILE A 141 17.76 5.85 0.46
N GLN A 142 18.81 5.85 1.28
CA GLN A 142 20.15 6.30 0.87
C GLN A 142 20.81 5.43 -0.22
N GLN A 143 20.23 4.28 -0.54
CA GLN A 143 20.75 3.40 -1.59
C GLN A 143 20.06 3.59 -2.94
N LEU A 144 19.12 4.55 -3.08
CA LEU A 144 18.40 4.74 -4.34
C LEU A 144 19.23 5.41 -5.42
N CYS A 145 19.09 4.96 -6.66
CA CYS A 145 19.80 5.57 -7.79
C CYS A 145 18.97 6.71 -8.38
N PRO A 146 19.59 7.85 -8.74
CA PRO A 146 18.89 8.96 -9.42
C PRO A 146 18.26 8.58 -10.77
N SER A 147 18.77 7.51 -11.40
CA SER A 147 18.28 6.98 -12.67
C SER A 147 16.92 6.26 -12.57
N ASP A 148 16.39 6.06 -11.36
CA ASP A 148 15.16 5.31 -11.14
C ASP A 148 13.93 6.16 -11.54
N SER A 149 13.32 5.84 -12.67
CA SER A 149 12.29 6.68 -13.31
C SER A 149 10.92 6.69 -12.60
N ILE A 150 10.70 5.81 -11.62
CA ILE A 150 9.43 5.77 -10.86
C ILE A 150 9.24 7.03 -10.00
N TRP A 151 10.32 7.56 -9.41
CA TRP A 151 10.24 8.67 -8.46
C TRP A 151 9.82 9.96 -9.14
N ALA A 152 10.30 10.17 -10.37
CA ALA A 152 9.98 11.35 -11.16
C ALA A 152 8.48 11.48 -11.47
N ARG A 153 7.69 10.41 -11.38
CA ARG A 153 6.24 10.43 -11.68
C ARG A 153 5.36 10.56 -10.45
N LEU A 154 5.93 10.42 -9.25
CA LEU A 154 5.17 10.56 -8.01
C LEU A 154 4.71 12.00 -7.83
N THR A 155 3.40 12.16 -7.62
CA THR A 155 2.75 13.42 -7.27
C THR A 155 2.40 13.45 -5.77
N ASN A 156 2.16 12.28 -5.17
CA ASN A 156 1.84 12.14 -3.76
C ASN A 156 2.78 11.13 -3.10
N LEU A 157 3.40 11.54 -1.99
CA LEU A 157 4.31 10.69 -1.22
C LEU A 157 3.98 10.78 0.26
N GLU A 158 3.68 9.63 0.88
CA GLU A 158 3.62 9.49 2.33
C GLU A 158 4.70 8.49 2.76
N VAL A 159 5.64 8.88 3.61
CA VAL A 159 6.76 8.01 3.95
C VAL A 159 7.18 8.17 5.41
N HIS A 160 7.42 7.05 6.08
CA HIS A 160 8.09 7.04 7.37
C HIS A 160 9.60 6.88 7.12
N VAL A 161 10.42 7.86 7.48
CA VAL A 161 11.88 7.73 7.30
C VAL A 161 12.57 7.63 8.65
N ASN A 162 13.68 6.90 8.64
CA ASN A 162 14.56 6.80 9.80
C ASN A 162 15.52 7.98 9.93
N ASN A 163 15.56 8.92 8.98
CA ASN A 163 16.50 10.03 9.01
C ASN A 163 16.03 11.16 8.08
N PRO A 164 16.09 12.45 8.48
CA PRO A 164 15.77 13.58 7.60
C PRO A 164 16.57 13.63 6.28
N TYR A 165 17.83 13.17 6.23
CA TYR A 165 18.59 13.13 4.96
C TYR A 165 17.92 12.23 3.91
N THR A 166 17.30 11.15 4.38
CA THR A 166 16.56 10.21 3.55
C THR A 166 15.37 10.88 2.87
N PHE A 167 14.67 11.74 3.61
CA PHE A 167 13.54 12.51 3.08
C PHE A 167 14.00 13.58 2.08
N LEU A 168 15.08 14.31 2.36
CA LEU A 168 15.61 15.29 1.41
C LEU A 168 16.02 14.63 0.08
N ARG A 169 16.64 13.46 0.14
CA ARG A 169 16.97 12.71 -1.07
C ARG A 169 15.73 12.30 -1.85
N LEU A 170 14.65 11.90 -1.18
CA LEU A 170 13.38 11.61 -1.85
C LEU A 170 12.83 12.83 -2.58
N LEU A 171 12.86 14.01 -1.94
CA LEU A 171 12.43 15.25 -2.58
C LEU A 171 13.27 15.59 -3.83
N GLN A 172 14.56 15.26 -3.83
CA GLN A 172 15.42 15.43 -5.01
C GLN A 172 15.06 14.46 -6.15
N LEU A 173 14.58 13.26 -5.82
CA LEU A 173 14.18 12.24 -6.80
C LEU A 173 12.77 12.49 -7.35
N CYS A 174 11.86 13.03 -6.53
CA CYS A 174 10.45 13.17 -6.85
C CYS A 174 10.11 14.54 -7.46
N LEU A 175 10.68 14.87 -8.62
CA LEU A 175 10.59 16.22 -9.21
C LEU A 175 9.16 16.73 -9.49
N ASN A 176 8.17 15.83 -9.60
CA ASN A 176 6.77 16.18 -9.84
C ASN A 176 5.89 16.13 -8.59
N LEU A 177 6.48 16.05 -7.40
CA LEU A 177 5.75 15.93 -6.15
C LEU A 177 4.95 17.20 -5.83
N SER A 178 3.63 17.06 -5.67
CA SER A 178 2.73 18.13 -5.25
C SER A 178 2.36 18.03 -3.76
N SER A 179 2.33 16.82 -3.20
CA SER A 179 2.02 16.58 -1.79
C SER A 179 3.00 15.60 -1.15
N ALA A 180 3.56 15.98 -0.01
CA ALA A 180 4.47 15.15 0.77
C ALA A 180 4.04 15.10 2.25
N THR A 181 3.94 13.89 2.79
CA THR A 181 3.78 13.65 4.23
C THR A 181 4.94 12.78 4.69
N VAL A 182 5.71 13.26 5.67
CA VAL A 182 6.83 12.52 6.24
C VAL A 182 6.64 12.29 7.73
N GLY A 183 6.77 11.02 8.13
CA GLY A 183 6.92 10.62 9.53
C GLY A 183 8.40 10.45 9.84
N LEU A 184 8.95 11.26 10.74
CA LEU A 184 10.31 11.08 11.24
C LEU A 184 10.27 10.11 12.43
N MET A 185 10.97 8.98 12.30
CA MET A 185 11.15 8.04 13.41
C MET A 185 12.32 8.50 14.29
N PRO A 186 12.24 8.30 15.61
CA PRO A 186 13.34 8.63 16.51
C PRO A 186 14.57 7.80 16.13
N THR A 187 15.70 8.48 15.88
CA THR A 187 17.01 7.83 15.80
C THR A 187 17.68 7.91 17.16
N ASN A 188 18.36 6.83 17.56
CA ASN A 188 19.22 6.85 18.75
C ASN A 188 20.39 7.85 18.61
N ASP A 189 20.69 8.29 17.38
CA ASP A 189 21.66 9.36 17.11
C ASP A 189 21.03 10.74 17.31
N ASN A 190 21.37 11.36 18.43
CA ASN A 190 20.91 12.71 18.83
C ASN A 190 21.59 13.84 18.05
N VAL A 191 22.44 13.54 17.05
CA VAL A 191 23.22 14.55 16.31
C VAL A 191 22.72 14.67 14.88
N VAL A 192 21.64 15.44 14.71
CA VAL A 192 21.21 15.87 13.38
C VAL A 192 22.14 17.00 12.94
N ARG A 193 23.10 16.71 12.04
CA ARG A 193 23.87 17.82 11.42
C ARG A 193 22.91 18.73 10.65
N ALA A 194 23.29 20.00 10.49
CA ALA A 194 22.50 20.96 9.75
C ALA A 194 22.26 20.48 8.31
N LEU A 195 20.99 20.47 7.89
CA LEU A 195 20.61 20.12 6.53
C LEU A 195 20.95 21.27 5.57
N LYS A 196 21.39 20.94 4.36
CA LYS A 196 21.55 21.95 3.32
C LYS A 196 20.16 22.46 2.88
N PRO A 197 19.99 23.77 2.65
CA PRO A 197 18.77 24.29 2.06
C PRO A 197 18.46 23.59 0.73
N PHE A 198 17.19 23.24 0.53
CA PHE A 198 16.70 22.60 -0.68
C PHE A 198 15.36 23.23 -1.06
N THR A 199 15.15 23.48 -2.36
CA THR A 199 13.91 24.04 -2.90
C THR A 199 13.25 23.02 -3.81
N HIS A 200 11.96 22.74 -3.57
CA HIS A 200 11.13 21.89 -4.42
C HIS A 200 10.14 22.76 -5.20
N THR A 201 10.20 22.74 -6.53
CA THR A 201 9.48 23.73 -7.37
C THR A 201 7.98 23.47 -7.52
N LYS A 202 7.53 22.22 -7.32
CA LYS A 202 6.13 21.81 -7.51
C LYS A 202 5.39 21.44 -6.22
N LEU A 203 6.07 21.49 -5.08
CA LEU A 203 5.48 21.03 -3.82
C LEU A 203 4.49 22.07 -3.33
N GLN A 204 3.23 21.68 -3.15
CA GLN A 204 2.14 22.53 -2.70
C GLN A 204 1.77 22.26 -1.24
N SER A 205 1.92 21.01 -0.80
CA SER A 205 1.61 20.58 0.56
C SER A 205 2.76 19.78 1.14
N LEU A 206 3.22 20.17 2.32
CA LEU A 206 4.23 19.46 3.10
C LEU A 206 3.75 19.29 4.54
N SER A 207 3.64 18.05 5.00
CA SER A 207 3.36 17.71 6.39
C SER A 207 4.53 16.92 6.97
N ILE A 208 5.05 17.38 8.10
CA ILE A 208 6.14 16.73 8.83
C ILE A 208 5.59 16.36 10.20
N GLY A 209 5.49 15.07 10.47
CA GLY A 209 5.05 14.53 11.76
C GLY A 209 6.19 13.80 12.47
N GLY A 210 6.29 13.98 13.78
CA GLY A 210 7.05 13.08 14.64
C GLY A 210 6.22 11.85 14.97
N SER A 211 6.77 10.65 14.80
CA SER A 211 6.13 9.43 15.28
C SER A 211 6.53 9.19 16.72
N PHE A 212 5.68 9.63 17.65
CA PHE A 212 5.71 9.07 19.00
C PHE A 212 5.04 7.72 18.93
N ASN A 213 5.82 6.64 19.02
CA ASN A 213 5.25 5.36 19.37
C ASN A 213 4.66 5.52 20.77
N ALA A 214 3.36 5.81 20.86
CA ALA A 214 2.59 5.41 22.01
C ALA A 214 2.63 3.88 22.00
N THR A 215 3.59 3.30 22.72
CA THR A 215 3.49 1.92 23.17
C THR A 215 2.10 1.76 23.76
N PRO A 216 1.26 0.83 23.28
CA PRO A 216 0.08 0.46 24.03
C PRO A 216 0.62 -0.15 25.32
N HIS A 217 0.57 0.64 26.40
CA HIS A 217 0.78 0.13 27.75
C HIS A 217 -0.10 -1.11 27.88
N SER A 218 0.55 -2.22 28.23
CA SER A 218 -0.01 -3.35 28.95
C SER A 218 -1.30 -2.97 29.69
N LEU A 219 -2.45 -3.37 29.13
CA LEU A 219 -3.65 -3.55 29.93
C LEU A 219 -3.49 -4.88 30.67
N PRO A 220 -3.72 -4.90 31.99
CA PRO A 220 -3.59 -6.12 32.77
C PRO A 220 -4.78 -7.04 32.49
N TYR A 221 -4.49 -8.28 32.14
CA TYR A 221 -5.33 -9.43 32.47
C TYR A 221 -4.39 -10.53 32.98
#